data_AF-A0AA50G9A7-F1
#
_entry.id   AF-A0AA50G9A7-F1
#
_cell.length_a   1.000
_cell.length_b   1.000
_cell.length_c   1.000
_cell.angle_alpha   90.00
_cell.angle_beta   90.00
_cell.angle_gamma   90.00
#
_symmetry.space_group_name_H-M   'P 1'
#
loop_
_entity.id
_entity.type
_entity.pdbx_description
1 polymer ?
#
loop_
_entity_poly.entity_id
_entity_poly.type
_entity_poly.pdbx_seq_one_letter_code
_entity_poly.pdbx_strand_id
1 'polypeptide(L)'
;DLKGKVESRLLSMWNNVKFGWTVKLKTSFSKESPVWLLGRCYHRKLSPSGSLESSTEIGTEATAQDPIEQIYGEGIEGFKSDFISRVWMTYRREFPTMSGSTFTTDCGWGCMLRSGQMLLAQALICHFLGRSWRWSPEKGIQNAREFQEDCLHRMIIKWFGDKSSVNSPLSIHQMVILGEVLGKKPGDWYGPASVAHCLNAVM
;
A
#
# COMPACT_ATOMS: atom_id res chain seq x y z
N ASP A 1 12.58 32.71 10.88
CA ASP A 1 12.43 33.07 9.47
C ASP A 1 11.00 32.79 9.00
N LEU A 2 10.16 33.83 8.98
CA LEU A 2 8.73 33.73 8.64
C LEU A 2 8.52 33.48 7.13
N LYS A 3 9.47 33.94 6.31
CA LYS A 3 9.38 33.99 4.86
C LYS A 3 9.42 32.58 4.25
N GLY A 4 10.37 31.75 4.66
CA GLY A 4 10.46 30.36 4.19
C GLY A 4 9.25 29.50 4.59
N LYS A 5 8.61 29.79 5.72
CA LYS A 5 7.40 29.09 6.16
C LYS A 5 6.20 29.42 5.28
N VAL A 6 6.06 30.69 4.87
CA VAL A 6 5.01 31.14 3.94
C VAL A 6 5.24 30.57 2.54
N GLU A 7 6.47 30.61 2.03
CA GLU A 7 6.82 30.03 0.74
C GLU A 7 6.54 28.52 0.68
N SER A 8 6.86 27.78 1.74
CA SER A 8 6.56 26.34 1.83
C SER A 8 5.05 26.04 1.82
N ARG A 9 4.24 26.91 2.43
CA ARG A 9 2.77 26.80 2.44
C ARG A 9 2.19 27.12 1.07
N LEU A 10 2.66 28.18 0.42
CA LEU A 10 2.23 28.55 -0.93
C LEU A 10 2.60 27.47 -1.95
N LEU A 11 3.81 26.92 -1.88
CA LEU A 11 4.23 25.81 -2.74
C LEU A 11 3.40 24.54 -2.47
N SER A 12 3.03 24.29 -1.20
CA SER A 12 2.12 23.19 -0.86
C SER A 12 0.70 23.41 -1.39
N MET A 13 0.17 24.64 -1.29
CA MET A 13 -1.13 24.99 -1.86
C MET A 13 -1.10 24.85 -3.38
N TRP A 14 -0.03 25.30 -4.03
CA TRP A 14 0.17 25.14 -5.47
C TRP A 14 0.25 23.67 -5.87
N ASN A 15 1.00 22.86 -5.14
CA ASN A 15 1.05 21.42 -5.38
C ASN A 15 -0.30 20.74 -5.13
N ASN A 16 -1.05 21.14 -4.11
CA ASN A 16 -2.41 20.64 -3.87
C ASN A 16 -3.39 21.08 -4.95
N VAL A 17 -3.22 22.25 -5.57
CA VAL A 17 -4.05 22.67 -6.71
C VAL A 17 -3.63 21.90 -7.98
N LYS A 18 -2.33 21.83 -8.25
CA LYS A 18 -1.78 21.17 -9.44
C LYS A 18 -2.01 19.65 -9.44
N PHE A 19 -1.91 19.01 -8.28
CA PHE A 19 -2.00 17.55 -8.13
C PHE A 19 -3.23 17.07 -7.35
N GLY A 20 -3.92 17.95 -6.63
CA GLY A 20 -5.09 17.60 -5.80
C GLY A 20 -6.43 18.03 -6.38
N TRP A 21 -6.47 18.67 -7.56
CA TRP A 21 -7.68 18.74 -8.39
C TRP A 21 -8.07 17.33 -8.85
N THR A 22 -8.76 16.62 -7.96
CA THR A 22 -9.26 15.27 -8.21
C THR A 22 -10.55 15.43 -9.02
N VAL A 23 -10.41 15.57 -10.35
CA VAL A 23 -11.49 15.15 -11.23
C VAL A 23 -11.78 13.70 -10.83
N LYS A 24 -13.00 13.40 -10.39
CA LYS A 24 -13.43 12.03 -10.12
C LYS A 24 -13.47 11.25 -11.44
N LEU A 25 -12.30 10.95 -12.00
CA LEU A 25 -12.17 9.93 -13.01
C LEU A 25 -12.63 8.65 -12.35
N LYS A 26 -13.80 8.17 -12.77
CA LYS A 26 -14.26 6.84 -12.41
C LYS A 26 -13.24 5.86 -12.98
N THR A 27 -12.35 5.35 -12.13
CA THR A 27 -11.37 4.35 -12.52
C THR A 27 -12.12 3.12 -12.99
N SER A 28 -11.98 2.77 -14.26
CA SER A 28 -12.57 1.56 -14.84
C SER A 28 -11.48 0.55 -15.11
N PHE A 29 -11.69 -0.69 -14.69
CA PHE A 29 -10.86 -1.82 -15.09
C PHE A 29 -11.39 -2.39 -16.41
N SER A 30 -10.49 -2.83 -17.29
CA SER A 30 -10.87 -3.61 -18.46
C SER A 30 -11.52 -4.91 -17.99
N LYS A 31 -12.64 -5.30 -18.60
CA LYS A 31 -13.32 -6.57 -18.32
C LYS A 31 -12.65 -7.74 -19.03
N GLU A 32 -11.62 -7.48 -19.82
CA GLU A 32 -10.95 -8.43 -20.69
C GLU A 32 -9.52 -8.74 -20.20
N SER A 33 -8.97 -7.90 -19.32
CA SER A 33 -7.58 -7.96 -18.87
C SER A 33 -7.49 -8.35 -17.40
N PRO A 34 -6.60 -9.29 -17.03
CA PRO A 34 -6.51 -9.72 -15.64
C PRO A 34 -5.92 -8.65 -14.74
N VAL A 35 -6.46 -8.55 -13.52
CA VAL A 35 -5.94 -7.66 -12.48
C VAL A 35 -5.09 -8.46 -11.52
N TRP A 36 -3.80 -8.17 -11.50
CA TRP A 36 -2.83 -8.79 -10.60
C TRP A 36 -2.41 -7.83 -9.50
N LEU A 37 -2.42 -8.32 -8.25
CA LEU A 37 -1.89 -7.61 -7.10
C LEU A 37 -1.04 -8.58 -6.28
N LEU A 38 0.27 -8.33 -6.19
CA LEU A 38 1.20 -9.07 -5.33
C LEU A 38 1.02 -10.60 -5.40
N GLY A 39 1.04 -11.15 -6.62
CA GLY A 39 0.91 -12.59 -6.88
C GLY A 39 -0.51 -13.16 -6.89
N ARG A 40 -1.56 -12.34 -6.69
CA ARG A 40 -2.97 -12.77 -6.80
C ARG A 40 -3.65 -12.18 -8.02
N CYS A 41 -4.48 -12.99 -8.67
CA CYS A 41 -5.28 -12.61 -9.83
C CYS A 41 -6.75 -12.48 -9.44
N TYR A 42 -7.34 -11.31 -9.64
CA TYR A 42 -8.70 -10.97 -9.21
C TYR A 42 -9.71 -10.92 -10.36
N HIS A 43 -9.22 -10.80 -11.58
CA HIS A 43 -10.00 -10.83 -12.80
C HIS A 43 -9.29 -11.78 -13.76
N ARG A 44 -9.97 -12.78 -14.34
CA ARG A 44 -9.36 -13.73 -15.28
C ARG A 44 -10.20 -13.77 -16.55
N LYS A 45 -9.54 -13.76 -17.70
CA LYS A 45 -10.18 -13.95 -19.02
C LYS A 45 -10.86 -15.33 -19.06
N LEU A 46 -12.12 -15.37 -19.47
CA LEU A 46 -12.72 -16.62 -19.96
C LEU A 46 -11.93 -17.04 -21.20
N SER A 47 -11.14 -18.12 -21.12
CA SER A 47 -10.89 -18.90 -22.33
C SER A 47 -12.19 -19.64 -22.63
N PRO A 48 -12.78 -19.55 -23.84
CA PRO A 48 -13.86 -20.46 -24.19
C PRO A 48 -13.28 -21.87 -24.09
N SER A 49 -13.77 -22.67 -23.15
CA SER A 49 -13.47 -24.09 -23.12
C SER A 49 -13.97 -24.69 -24.44
N GLY A 50 -13.14 -25.58 -25.00
CA GLY A 50 -13.27 -26.20 -26.31
C GLY A 50 -14.70 -26.54 -26.75
N SER A 51 -14.92 -26.30 -28.03
CA SER A 51 -15.85 -27.02 -28.89
C SER A 51 -15.85 -28.53 -28.60
N LEU A 52 -16.99 -29.06 -28.15
CA LEU A 52 -17.45 -30.39 -28.58
C LEU A 52 -18.98 -30.45 -28.50
N GLU A 53 -19.57 -30.94 -29.59
CA GLU A 53 -21.00 -30.95 -29.89
C GLU A 53 -21.79 -32.04 -29.15
N SER A 54 -23.12 -31.83 -29.14
CA SER A 54 -24.19 -32.82 -29.38
C SER A 54 -25.00 -33.38 -28.20
N SER A 55 -26.22 -32.81 -28.08
CA SER A 55 -27.54 -33.46 -28.01
C SER A 55 -27.95 -34.31 -26.79
N THR A 56 -28.92 -33.84 -25.99
CA THR A 56 -30.35 -34.25 -26.01
C THR A 56 -31.15 -33.54 -24.89
N GLU A 57 -32.44 -33.29 -25.16
CA GLU A 57 -33.40 -32.53 -24.35
C GLU A 57 -33.90 -33.29 -23.09
N ILE A 58 -34.37 -32.56 -22.07
CA ILE A 58 -35.70 -32.67 -21.39
C ILE A 58 -35.68 -31.78 -20.13
N GLY A 59 -36.74 -30.97 -19.96
CA GLY A 59 -36.79 -29.81 -19.08
C GLY A 59 -37.00 -30.04 -17.58
N THR A 60 -36.74 -28.97 -16.84
CA THR A 60 -37.41 -28.61 -15.58
C THR A 60 -37.02 -27.17 -15.26
N GLU A 61 -38.01 -26.29 -15.04
CA GLU A 61 -37.80 -24.92 -14.58
C GLU A 61 -37.29 -24.96 -13.13
N ALA A 62 -35.97 -24.97 -12.98
CA ALA A 62 -35.30 -24.57 -11.75
C ALA A 62 -34.68 -23.20 -12.04
N THR A 63 -34.98 -22.22 -11.20
CA THR A 63 -34.29 -20.92 -11.15
C THR A 63 -32.80 -21.16 -10.94
N ALA A 64 -32.07 -21.31 -12.04
CA ALA A 64 -30.64 -21.46 -12.06
C ALA A 64 -30.03 -20.12 -11.63
N GLN A 65 -29.62 -20.04 -10.37
CA GLN A 65 -28.52 -19.15 -10.02
C GLN A 65 -27.34 -19.58 -10.88
N ASP A 66 -26.93 -18.70 -11.79
CA ASP A 66 -25.88 -18.94 -12.76
C ASP A 66 -24.64 -19.59 -12.09
N PRO A 67 -24.19 -20.78 -12.53
CA PRO A 67 -22.96 -21.41 -12.03
C PRO A 67 -21.70 -20.58 -12.31
N ILE A 68 -21.85 -19.50 -13.09
CA ILE A 68 -20.77 -18.65 -13.59
C ILE A 68 -20.15 -17.82 -12.46
N GLU A 69 -20.89 -17.50 -11.39
CA GLU A 69 -20.37 -16.70 -10.27
C GLU A 69 -19.28 -17.43 -9.44
N GLN A 70 -19.29 -18.76 -9.40
CA GLN A 70 -18.31 -19.55 -8.64
C GLN A 70 -16.94 -19.69 -9.30
N ILE A 71 -16.80 -19.32 -10.58
CA ILE A 71 -15.54 -19.46 -11.34
C ILE A 71 -14.67 -18.19 -11.26
N TYR A 72 -15.25 -17.05 -10.88
CA TYR A 72 -14.50 -15.83 -10.66
C TYR A 72 -13.72 -15.96 -9.34
N GLY A 73 -12.43 -15.60 -9.33
CA GLY A 73 -11.72 -15.32 -8.08
C GLY A 73 -12.47 -14.25 -7.27
N GLU A 74 -11.93 -13.79 -6.12
CA GLU A 74 -12.58 -12.78 -5.25
C GLU A 74 -13.09 -11.50 -5.98
N GLY A 75 -12.76 -11.32 -7.27
CA GLY A 75 -13.41 -10.37 -8.16
C GLY A 75 -12.87 -8.96 -7.94
N ILE A 76 -13.54 -7.97 -8.51
CA ILE A 76 -13.11 -6.58 -8.30
C ILE A 76 -13.28 -6.14 -6.84
N GLU A 77 -14.25 -6.68 -6.11
CA GLU A 77 -14.43 -6.42 -4.69
C GLU A 77 -13.32 -7.05 -3.84
N GLY A 78 -12.88 -8.27 -4.21
CA GLY A 78 -11.68 -8.88 -3.65
C GLY A 78 -10.43 -8.07 -3.89
N PHE A 79 -10.26 -7.55 -5.12
CA PHE A 79 -9.16 -6.65 -5.44
C PHE A 79 -9.19 -5.40 -4.56
N LYS A 80 -10.36 -4.74 -4.43
CA LYS A 80 -10.51 -3.55 -3.60
C LYS A 80 -10.18 -3.85 -2.15
N SER A 81 -10.73 -4.94 -1.60
CA SER A 81 -10.44 -5.39 -0.23
C SER A 81 -8.95 -5.62 -0.03
N ASP A 82 -8.27 -6.27 -0.97
CA ASP A 82 -6.83 -6.50 -0.91
C ASP A 82 -6.01 -5.20 -1.03
N PHE A 83 -6.40 -4.32 -1.95
CA PHE A 83 -5.73 -3.06 -2.21
C PHE A 83 -5.80 -2.11 -1.00
N ILE A 84 -6.98 -1.95 -0.38
CA ILE A 84 -7.13 -1.10 0.82
C ILE A 84 -6.42 -1.68 2.05
N SER A 85 -6.14 -2.98 2.04
CA SER A 85 -5.43 -3.66 3.13
C SER A 85 -3.92 -3.46 3.06
N ARG A 86 -3.39 -2.71 2.08
CA ARG A 86 -1.96 -2.42 1.96
C ARG A 86 -1.61 -1.18 2.76
N VAL A 87 -0.52 -1.25 3.52
CA VAL A 87 -0.01 -0.10 4.27
C VAL A 87 0.47 0.94 3.28
N TRP A 88 -0.24 2.07 3.23
CA TRP A 88 0.09 3.17 2.34
C TRP A 88 0.87 4.24 3.10
N MET A 89 2.07 4.56 2.62
CA MET A 89 2.92 5.60 3.19
C MET A 89 3.13 6.71 2.17
N THR A 90 2.85 7.92 2.61
CA THR A 90 2.87 9.13 1.79
C THR A 90 3.85 10.13 2.38
N TYR A 91 4.06 11.24 1.67
CA TYR A 91 4.76 12.37 2.24
C TYR A 91 4.06 12.87 3.51
N ARG A 92 4.87 13.29 4.47
CA ARG A 92 4.45 13.84 5.75
C ARG A 92 5.13 15.17 5.99
N ARG A 93 4.49 15.98 6.82
CA ARG A 93 4.95 17.28 7.29
C ARG A 93 4.84 17.30 8.80
N GLU A 94 5.57 18.22 9.42
CA GLU A 94 5.52 18.49 10.85
C GLU A 94 5.95 17.30 11.72
N PHE A 95 6.74 16.38 11.16
CA PHE A 95 7.47 15.41 11.96
C PHE A 95 8.64 16.10 12.70
N PRO A 96 9.16 15.53 13.81
CA PRO A 96 10.29 16.09 14.53
C PRO A 96 11.49 16.35 13.62
N THR A 97 12.22 17.44 13.83
CA THR A 97 13.34 17.83 12.97
C THR A 97 14.36 16.69 12.82
N MET A 98 14.77 16.41 11.58
CA MET A 98 15.81 15.41 11.33
C MET A 98 17.17 15.90 11.82
N SER A 99 17.95 14.99 12.43
CA SER A 99 19.28 15.29 12.96
C SER A 99 20.16 15.99 11.92
N GLY A 100 20.86 17.05 12.35
CA GLY A 100 21.76 17.80 11.47
C GLY A 100 21.09 18.62 10.36
N SER A 101 19.77 18.86 10.42
CA SER A 101 19.05 19.62 9.39
C SER A 101 17.93 20.50 9.95
N THR A 102 17.18 21.16 9.05
CA THR A 102 15.93 21.88 9.35
C THR A 102 14.69 21.19 8.79
N PHE A 103 14.84 19.98 8.22
CA PHE A 103 13.74 19.26 7.60
C PHE A 103 12.77 18.69 8.63
N THR A 104 11.51 19.08 8.49
CA THR A 104 10.33 18.53 9.18
C THR A 104 9.32 17.96 8.19
N THR A 105 9.74 17.77 6.94
CA THR A 105 8.93 17.27 5.84
C THR A 105 9.77 16.47 4.85
N ASP A 106 9.19 15.42 4.29
CA ASP A 106 9.77 14.65 3.20
C ASP A 106 9.14 14.95 1.82
N CYS A 107 8.22 15.92 1.77
CA CYS A 107 7.65 16.40 0.53
C CYS A 107 8.75 16.89 -0.42
N GLY A 108 8.81 16.28 -1.61
CA GLY A 108 9.73 16.67 -2.68
C GLY A 108 11.04 15.85 -2.75
N TRP A 109 11.28 14.94 -1.80
CA TRP A 109 12.50 14.12 -1.81
C TRP A 109 12.32 12.70 -1.24
N GLY A 110 11.35 12.47 -0.37
CA GLY A 110 11.18 11.19 0.33
C GLY A 110 10.53 10.05 -0.45
N CYS A 111 10.18 10.21 -1.73
CA CYS A 111 9.32 9.26 -2.44
C CYS A 111 9.86 7.83 -2.45
N MET A 112 11.16 7.66 -2.73
CA MET A 112 11.76 6.34 -2.78
C MET A 112 11.87 5.71 -1.39
N LEU A 113 12.07 6.51 -0.33
CA LEU A 113 12.05 6.05 1.05
C LEU A 113 10.66 5.52 1.40
N ARG A 114 9.59 6.26 1.07
CA ARG A 114 8.21 5.82 1.26
C ARG A 114 7.89 4.55 0.49
N SER A 115 8.33 4.43 -0.75
CA SER A 115 8.19 3.21 -1.55
C SER A 115 8.89 2.00 -0.89
N GLY A 116 10.10 2.20 -0.37
CA GLY A 116 10.82 1.16 0.39
C GLY A 116 10.10 0.76 1.67
N GLN A 117 9.60 1.74 2.43
CA GLN A 117 8.82 1.46 3.63
C GLN A 117 7.53 0.69 3.32
N MET A 118 6.82 1.02 2.23
CA MET A 118 5.64 0.25 1.80
C MET A 118 5.99 -1.18 1.40
N LEU A 119 7.12 -1.37 0.70
CA LEU A 119 7.60 -2.70 0.33
C LEU A 119 7.94 -3.55 1.56
N LEU A 120 8.66 -2.98 2.53
CA LEU A 120 8.99 -3.66 3.77
C LEU A 120 7.74 -3.91 4.63
N ALA A 121 6.85 -2.93 4.74
CA ALA A 121 5.57 -3.11 5.45
C ALA A 121 4.78 -4.27 4.84
N GLN A 122 4.73 -4.39 3.52
CA GLN A 122 4.08 -5.53 2.87
C GLN A 122 4.76 -6.87 3.19
N ALA A 123 6.10 -6.91 3.26
CA ALA A 123 6.82 -8.10 3.66
C ALA A 123 6.48 -8.50 5.11
N LEU A 124 6.43 -7.53 6.04
CA LEU A 124 6.05 -7.76 7.44
C LEU A 124 4.59 -8.23 7.57
N ILE A 125 3.66 -7.65 6.81
CA ILE A 125 2.27 -8.12 6.76
C ILE A 125 2.21 -9.57 6.27
N CYS A 126 2.91 -9.90 5.18
CA CYS A 126 2.98 -11.27 4.70
C CYS A 126 3.59 -12.22 5.73
N HIS A 127 4.62 -11.80 6.44
CA HIS A 127 5.33 -12.62 7.43
C HIS A 127 4.49 -12.90 8.68
N PHE A 128 3.85 -11.86 9.25
CA PHE A 128 3.13 -11.98 10.52
C PHE A 128 1.64 -12.32 10.37
N LEU A 129 0.98 -11.85 9.30
CA LEU A 129 -0.47 -12.00 9.09
C LEU A 129 -0.81 -12.91 7.90
N GLY A 130 0.15 -13.12 7.00
CA GLY A 130 -0.05 -13.90 5.78
C GLY A 130 -0.63 -13.08 4.61
N ARG A 131 -0.34 -13.51 3.38
CA ARG A 131 -0.79 -12.82 2.15
C ARG A 131 -2.32 -12.77 1.99
N SER A 132 -3.04 -13.73 2.59
CA SER A 132 -4.51 -13.79 2.57
C SER A 132 -5.18 -12.78 3.51
N TRP A 133 -4.43 -12.18 4.45
CA TRP A 133 -5.01 -11.25 5.41
C TRP A 133 -5.58 -10.00 4.72
N ARG A 134 -6.67 -9.48 5.29
CA ARG A 134 -7.38 -8.28 4.85
C ARG A 134 -7.72 -7.42 6.06
N TRP A 135 -7.51 -6.12 5.93
CA TRP A 135 -7.94 -5.13 6.89
C TRP A 135 -9.43 -4.85 6.69
N SER A 136 -10.20 -4.85 7.77
CA SER A 136 -11.65 -4.59 7.74
C SER A 136 -12.05 -3.79 8.97
N PRO A 137 -11.88 -2.45 8.96
CA PRO A 137 -12.12 -1.62 10.14
C PRO A 137 -13.59 -1.56 10.56
N GLU A 138 -14.52 -1.84 9.65
CA GLU A 138 -15.96 -1.83 9.91
C GLU A 138 -16.44 -3.11 10.60
N LYS A 139 -15.65 -4.19 10.56
CA LYS A 139 -15.97 -5.45 11.24
C LYS A 139 -15.43 -5.40 12.66
N GLY A 140 -16.31 -5.66 13.63
CA GLY A 140 -15.87 -5.85 15.02
C GLY A 140 -15.00 -7.11 15.16
N ILE A 141 -14.07 -7.08 16.11
CA ILE A 141 -13.21 -8.22 16.45
C ILE A 141 -14.08 -9.32 17.07
N GLN A 142 -14.11 -10.50 16.46
CA GLN A 142 -15.01 -11.58 16.86
C GLN A 142 -14.35 -12.64 17.73
N ASN A 143 -13.03 -12.80 17.63
CA ASN A 143 -12.30 -13.87 18.31
C ASN A 143 -10.86 -13.45 18.67
N ALA A 144 -10.20 -14.27 19.48
CA ALA A 144 -8.85 -14.01 19.97
C ALA A 144 -7.81 -13.91 18.84
N ARG A 145 -8.00 -14.66 17.75
CA ARG A 145 -7.11 -14.61 16.58
C ARG A 145 -7.20 -13.25 15.88
N GLU A 146 -8.40 -12.77 15.59
CA GLU A 146 -8.61 -11.44 14.99
C GLU A 146 -8.08 -10.32 15.88
N PHE A 147 -8.22 -10.46 17.20
CA PHE A 147 -7.63 -9.52 18.15
C PHE A 147 -6.09 -9.47 18.03
N GLN A 148 -5.46 -10.64 17.97
CA GLN A 148 -4.01 -10.74 17.80
C GLN A 148 -3.55 -10.17 16.44
N GLU A 149 -4.29 -10.46 15.36
CA GLU A 149 -4.00 -9.92 14.03
C GLU A 149 -4.10 -8.38 14.00
N ASP A 150 -5.11 -7.78 14.66
CA ASP A 150 -5.23 -6.32 14.80
C ASP A 150 -4.06 -5.72 15.60
N CYS A 151 -3.66 -6.37 16.72
CA CYS A 151 -2.50 -5.94 17.49
C CYS A 151 -1.21 -5.96 16.65
N LEU A 152 -0.97 -7.04 15.90
CA LEU A 152 0.19 -7.18 15.01
C LEU A 152 0.16 -6.13 13.89
N HIS A 153 -0.98 -5.91 13.25
CA HIS A 153 -1.15 -4.89 12.21
C HIS A 153 -0.82 -3.48 12.75
N ARG A 154 -1.36 -3.12 13.92
CA ARG A 154 -1.07 -1.84 14.56
C ARG A 154 0.39 -1.70 14.97
N MET A 155 1.01 -2.78 15.43
CA MET A 155 2.43 -2.81 15.77
C MET A 155 3.30 -2.58 14.53
N ILE A 156 3.00 -3.24 13.42
CA ILE A 156 3.69 -3.04 12.13
C ILE A 156 3.58 -1.57 11.72
N ILE A 157 2.39 -0.97 11.74
CA ILE A 157 2.20 0.46 11.42
C ILE A 157 3.04 1.35 12.34
N LYS A 158 3.04 1.07 13.66
CA LYS A 158 3.77 1.85 14.66
C LYS A 158 5.27 1.90 14.38
N TRP A 159 5.85 0.81 13.84
CA TRP A 159 7.25 0.76 13.50
C TRP A 159 7.68 1.78 12.44
N PHE A 160 6.76 2.25 11.60
CA PHE A 160 7.04 3.24 10.55
C PHE A 160 6.72 4.69 10.94
N GLY A 161 6.26 4.94 12.16
CA GLY A 161 5.90 6.30 12.60
C GLY A 161 7.04 7.30 12.41
N ASP A 162 6.74 8.50 11.89
CA ASP A 162 7.74 9.51 11.47
C ASP A 162 8.40 10.22 12.66
N LYS A 163 9.14 9.48 13.48
CA LYS A 163 9.93 9.99 14.59
C LYS A 163 11.14 9.10 14.82
N SER A 164 12.25 9.71 15.24
CA SER A 164 13.36 8.95 15.82
C SER A 164 12.91 8.39 17.18
N SER A 165 12.67 7.09 17.25
CA SER A 165 12.22 6.40 18.46
C SER A 165 12.46 4.91 18.33
N VAL A 166 12.79 4.25 19.46
CA VAL A 166 12.84 2.78 19.56
C VAL A 166 11.52 2.10 19.19
N ASN A 167 10.40 2.83 19.29
CA ASN A 167 9.08 2.34 18.90
C ASN A 167 8.80 2.48 17.39
N SER A 168 9.65 3.20 16.67
CA SER A 168 9.52 3.45 15.23
C SER A 168 10.86 3.19 14.51
N PRO A 169 11.39 1.96 14.60
CA PRO A 169 12.71 1.60 14.05
C PRO A 169 12.74 1.64 12.51
N LEU A 170 11.59 1.70 11.84
CA LEU A 170 11.47 1.77 10.38
C LEU A 170 11.03 3.16 9.90
N SER A 171 11.14 4.17 10.77
CA SER A 171 10.79 5.55 10.46
C SER A 171 11.65 6.13 9.35
N ILE A 172 11.17 7.21 8.71
CA ILE A 172 11.96 7.93 7.72
C ILE A 172 13.24 8.52 8.32
N HIS A 173 13.21 8.92 9.60
CA HIS A 173 14.40 9.34 10.34
C HIS A 173 15.45 8.25 10.38
N GLN A 174 15.06 7.02 10.72
CA GLN A 174 16.00 5.90 10.75
C GLN A 174 16.55 5.58 9.36
N MET A 175 15.69 5.60 8.34
CA MET A 175 16.12 5.37 6.95
C MET A 175 17.16 6.40 6.49
N VAL A 176 17.01 7.66 6.90
CA VAL A 176 17.99 8.72 6.59
C VAL A 176 19.29 8.53 7.36
N ILE A 177 19.23 8.17 8.65
CA ILE A 177 20.42 7.85 9.46
C ILE A 177 21.23 6.73 8.80
N LEU A 178 20.57 5.65 8.36
CA LEU A 178 21.26 4.57 7.64
C LEU A 178 21.79 5.00 6.28
N GLY A 179 21.13 5.96 5.62
CA GLY A 179 21.59 6.53 4.37
C GLY A 179 22.91 7.29 4.48
N GLU A 180 23.30 7.73 5.68
CA GLU A 180 24.54 8.50 5.90
C GLU A 180 25.78 7.70 5.47
N VAL A 181 25.79 6.38 5.68
CA VAL A 181 26.91 5.51 5.24
C VAL A 181 27.04 5.45 3.71
N LEU A 182 25.97 5.79 2.99
CA LEU A 182 25.92 5.91 1.54
C LEU A 182 26.13 7.36 1.08
N GLY A 183 26.53 8.26 1.99
CA GLY A 183 26.71 9.69 1.72
C GLY A 183 25.41 10.48 1.57
N LYS A 184 24.25 9.91 1.97
CA LYS A 184 22.95 10.58 1.89
C LYS A 184 22.67 11.44 3.11
N LYS A 185 21.94 12.53 2.91
CA LYS A 185 21.51 13.47 3.95
C LYS A 185 20.00 13.73 3.87
N PRO A 186 19.38 14.33 4.91
CA PRO A 186 18.02 14.84 4.81
C PRO A 186 17.85 15.74 3.56
N GLY A 187 16.85 15.46 2.72
CA GLY A 187 16.62 16.18 1.47
C GLY A 187 17.15 15.49 0.21
N ASP A 188 18.07 14.54 0.34
CA ASP A 188 18.64 13.84 -0.82
C ASP A 188 17.65 12.86 -1.44
N TRP A 189 17.75 12.69 -2.75
CA TRP A 189 16.98 11.69 -3.48
C TRP A 189 17.68 10.33 -3.36
N TYR A 190 16.88 9.28 -3.14
CA TYR A 190 17.34 7.90 -3.02
C TYR A 190 16.96 7.13 -4.28
N GLY A 191 17.86 6.25 -4.73
CA GLY A 191 17.56 5.24 -5.74
C GLY A 191 17.10 3.92 -5.08
N PRO A 192 16.49 3.00 -5.85
CA PRO A 192 16.04 1.71 -5.32
C PRO A 192 17.14 0.92 -4.61
N ALA A 193 18.35 0.89 -5.16
CA ALA A 193 19.49 0.19 -4.55
C ALA A 193 19.91 0.78 -3.20
N SER A 194 19.97 2.11 -3.08
CA SER A 194 20.29 2.76 -1.80
C SER A 194 19.25 2.43 -0.73
N VAL A 195 17.97 2.45 -1.09
CA VAL A 195 16.89 2.07 -0.17
C VAL A 195 16.98 0.60 0.22
N ALA A 196 17.25 -0.31 -0.72
CA ALA A 196 17.43 -1.72 -0.42
C ALA A 196 18.57 -1.96 0.58
N HIS A 197 19.70 -1.24 0.45
CA HIS A 197 20.78 -1.30 1.42
C HIS A 197 20.38 -0.76 2.81
N CYS A 198 19.63 0.35 2.87
CA CYS A 198 19.10 0.83 4.14
C CYS A 198 18.18 -0.21 4.80
N LEU A 199 17.26 -0.83 4.03
CA LEU A 199 16.33 -1.84 4.56
C LEU A 199 17.08 -3.08 5.07
N ASN A 200 18.12 -3.52 4.38
CA ASN A 200 18.97 -4.63 4.80
C ASN A 200 19.74 -4.33 6.10
N ALA A 201 19.98 -3.06 6.43
CA ALA A 201 20.69 -2.67 7.64
C ALA A 201 19.78 -2.57 8.88
N VAL A 202 18.46 -2.55 8.72
CA VAL A 202 17.51 -2.53 9.86
C VAL A 202 17.00 -3.93 10.23
N MET A 203 17.09 -4.88 9.30
CA MET A 203 16.66 -6.27 9.52
C MET A 203 17.81 -7.12 10.07
#